data_AF-A0A351ABY9-F1
#
_entry.id   AF-A0A351ABY9-F1
#
_cell.length_a   1.000
_cell.length_b   1.000
_cell.length_c   1.000
_cell.angle_alpha   90.00
_cell.angle_beta   90.00
_cell.angle_gamma   90.00
#
_symmetry.space_group_name_H-M   'P 1'
#
loop_
_entity.id
_entity.type
_entity.pdbx_description
1 polymer ?
#
loop_
_entity_poly.entity_id
_entity_poly.type
_entity_poly.pdbx_seq_one_letter_code
_entity_poly.pdbx_strand_id
1 'polypeptide(L)'
;MANVPPPFNPPPMSPPTKSGVSPIVWILLLVVALCLVMGVGGLVMCRSVVGQATETAGCAITGSMIQKATLAYAQEKGQLPAAATWQDDIRPYYARLHDKMKKEMDTEMDGAPGMVTDMVKGMIPPGPNEEWVCKTSGRLTGLFYNANVAGKKLDQITDKAGTPLVFEADLPTDGNRKNLNMAYAKQDPKKAPKILNERRDWLVIHFEGDPDFGKSSSSSSMDFDFRTEDALEPKDAQSPAPSPVGETQ
;
A
#
# COMPACT_ATOMS: atom_id res chain seq x y z
N MET A 1 -90.47 -59.37 -21.31
CA MET A 1 -89.19 -59.53 -20.57
C MET A 1 -88.28 -58.40 -21.03
N ALA A 2 -88.12 -57.36 -20.20
CA ALA A 2 -87.31 -56.20 -20.53
C ALA A 2 -85.85 -56.47 -20.15
N ASN A 3 -84.95 -56.39 -21.13
CA ASN A 3 -83.51 -56.59 -20.97
C ASN A 3 -82.91 -55.27 -20.47
N VAL A 4 -82.60 -55.19 -19.17
CA VAL A 4 -82.00 -53.99 -18.57
C VAL A 4 -80.48 -54.08 -18.76
N PRO A 5 -79.83 -53.14 -19.47
CA PRO A 5 -78.39 -53.17 -19.64
C PRO A 5 -77.66 -52.91 -18.31
N PRO A 6 -76.47 -53.52 -18.09
CA PRO A 6 -75.75 -53.37 -16.84
C PRO A 6 -75.29 -51.92 -16.62
N PRO A 7 -75.26 -51.44 -15.36
CA PRO A 7 -74.83 -50.08 -15.05
C PRO A 7 -73.34 -49.90 -15.39
N PHE A 8 -73.04 -48.84 -16.15
CA PHE A 8 -71.69 -48.38 -16.41
C PHE A 8 -71.08 -47.85 -15.10
N ASN A 9 -70.09 -48.55 -14.56
CA ASN A 9 -69.20 -47.98 -13.53
C ASN A 9 -68.10 -47.19 -14.24
N PRO A 10 -67.99 -45.86 -14.06
CA PRO A 10 -66.85 -45.12 -14.57
C PRO A 10 -65.57 -45.62 -13.88
N PRO A 11 -64.44 -45.72 -14.59
CA PRO A 11 -63.17 -46.09 -13.96
C PRO A 11 -62.83 -45.06 -12.87
N PRO A 12 -62.21 -45.50 -11.76
CA PRO A 12 -61.79 -44.59 -10.70
C PRO A 12 -60.86 -43.55 -11.30
N MET A 13 -61.25 -42.26 -11.17
CA MET A 13 -60.35 -41.14 -11.49
C MET A 13 -59.09 -41.31 -10.63
N SER A 14 -57.97 -41.60 -11.29
CA SER A 14 -56.66 -41.57 -10.66
C SER A 14 -56.45 -40.19 -10.03
N PRO A 15 -55.98 -40.11 -8.76
CA PRO A 15 -55.78 -38.83 -8.10
C PRO A 15 -54.78 -38.00 -8.91
N PRO A 16 -54.96 -36.66 -9.01
CA PRO A 16 -54.04 -35.81 -9.73
C PRO A 16 -52.65 -35.92 -9.11
N THR A 17 -51.70 -36.45 -9.87
CA THR A 17 -50.29 -36.47 -9.49
C THR A 17 -49.82 -35.04 -9.41
N LYS A 18 -49.57 -34.52 -8.20
CA LYS A 18 -48.91 -33.22 -8.01
C LYS A 18 -47.60 -33.26 -8.79
N SER A 19 -47.47 -32.41 -9.82
CA SER A 19 -46.23 -32.22 -10.54
C SER A 19 -45.24 -31.52 -9.62
N GLY A 20 -44.60 -32.30 -8.74
CA GLY A 20 -43.48 -31.83 -7.95
C GLY A 20 -42.34 -31.42 -8.87
N VAL A 21 -41.70 -30.30 -8.58
CA VAL A 21 -40.46 -29.89 -9.24
C VAL A 21 -39.47 -31.06 -9.14
N SER A 22 -38.97 -31.52 -10.29
CA SER A 22 -38.07 -32.67 -10.36
C SER A 22 -36.88 -32.47 -9.41
N PRO A 23 -36.48 -33.50 -8.63
CA PRO A 23 -35.32 -33.45 -7.74
C PRO A 23 -34.02 -32.97 -8.44
N ILE A 24 -33.92 -33.18 -9.75
CA ILE A 24 -32.80 -32.74 -10.60
C ILE A 24 -32.68 -31.21 -10.61
N VAL A 25 -33.79 -30.48 -10.59
CA VAL A 25 -33.80 -29.01 -10.56
C VAL A 25 -33.19 -28.49 -9.25
N TRP A 26 -33.47 -29.17 -8.13
CA TRP A 26 -32.87 -28.83 -6.83
C TRP A 26 -31.37 -29.12 -6.78
N ILE A 27 -30.92 -30.22 -7.39
CA ILE A 27 -29.50 -30.55 -7.51
C ILE A 27 -28.77 -29.49 -8.36
N LEU A 28 -29.34 -29.09 -9.51
CA LEU A 28 -28.78 -28.05 -10.35
C LEU A 28 -28.72 -26.69 -9.63
N LEU A 29 -29.78 -26.32 -8.90
CA LEU A 29 -29.78 -25.10 -8.07
C LEU A 29 -28.68 -25.13 -7.01
N LEU A 30 -28.47 -26.28 -6.36
CA LEU A 30 -27.42 -26.44 -5.35
C LEU A 30 -26.01 -26.35 -5.96
N VAL A 31 -25.80 -26.92 -7.13
CA VAL A 31 -24.52 -26.81 -7.86
C VAL A 31 -24.25 -25.37 -8.29
N VAL A 32 -25.25 -24.67 -8.83
CA VAL A 32 -25.12 -23.24 -9.20
C VAL A 32 -24.87 -22.39 -7.96
N ALA A 33 -25.59 -22.62 -6.86
CA ALA A 33 -25.37 -21.92 -5.60
C ALA A 33 -23.95 -22.17 -5.05
N LEU A 34 -23.45 -23.41 -5.10
CA LEU A 34 -22.09 -23.74 -4.68
C LEU A 34 -21.04 -23.04 -5.56
N CYS A 35 -21.22 -23.03 -6.89
CA CYS A 35 -20.35 -22.32 -7.82
C CYS A 35 -20.34 -20.81 -7.56
N LEU A 36 -21.48 -20.20 -7.25
CA LEU A 36 -21.58 -18.79 -6.89
C LEU A 36 -20.90 -18.50 -5.54
N VAL A 37 -21.07 -19.36 -4.54
CA VAL A 37 -20.41 -19.22 -3.23
C VAL A 37 -18.88 -19.35 -3.38
N MET A 38 -18.39 -20.29 -4.19
CA MET A 38 -16.95 -20.43 -4.44
C MET A 38 -16.40 -19.27 -5.28
N GLY A 39 -17.13 -18.80 -6.29
CA GLY A 39 -16.72 -17.66 -7.11
C GLY A 39 -16.66 -16.35 -6.32
N VAL A 40 -17.74 -16.04 -5.57
CA VAL A 40 -17.80 -14.84 -4.72
C VAL A 40 -16.84 -14.97 -3.53
N GLY A 41 -16.78 -16.13 -2.88
CA GLY A 41 -15.86 -16.39 -1.77
C GLY A 41 -14.39 -16.29 -2.19
N GLY A 42 -14.05 -16.85 -3.36
CA GLY A 42 -12.72 -16.71 -3.95
C GLY A 42 -12.37 -15.26 -4.26
N LEU A 43 -13.30 -14.50 -4.85
CA LEU A 43 -13.09 -13.08 -5.16
C LEU A 43 -12.89 -12.24 -3.89
N VAL A 44 -13.68 -12.48 -2.83
CA VAL A 44 -13.53 -11.79 -1.53
C VAL A 44 -12.17 -12.11 -0.89
N MET A 45 -11.76 -13.39 -0.91
CA MET A 45 -10.47 -13.81 -0.37
C MET A 45 -9.30 -13.19 -1.15
N CYS A 46 -9.35 -13.23 -2.49
CA CYS A 46 -8.35 -12.59 -3.34
C CYS A 46 -8.27 -11.07 -3.08
N ARG A 47 -9.40 -10.37 -2.98
CA ARG A 47 -9.40 -8.92 -2.66
C ARG A 47 -8.79 -8.63 -1.30
N SER A 48 -9.04 -9.45 -0.28
CA SER A 48 -8.45 -9.25 1.05
C SER A 48 -6.94 -9.48 1.04
N VAL A 49 -6.45 -10.49 0.34
CA VAL A 49 -5.01 -10.81 0.23
C VAL A 49 -4.30 -9.67 -0.52
N VAL A 50 -4.85 -9.28 -1.67
CA VAL A 50 -4.34 -8.20 -2.49
C VAL A 50 -4.31 -6.89 -1.72
N GLY A 51 -5.37 -6.56 -0.97
CA GLY A 51 -5.42 -5.35 -0.15
C GLY A 51 -4.34 -5.29 0.94
N GLN A 52 -4.05 -6.42 1.61
CA GLN A 52 -2.97 -6.45 2.61
C GLN A 52 -1.58 -6.31 1.96
N ALA A 53 -1.38 -6.91 0.80
CA ALA A 53 -0.14 -6.81 0.04
C ALA A 53 0.10 -5.38 -0.48
N THR A 54 -0.93 -4.73 -1.02
CA THR A 54 -0.84 -3.34 -1.52
C THR A 54 -0.59 -2.36 -0.38
N GLU A 55 -1.26 -2.50 0.78
CA GLU A 55 -1.01 -1.68 1.97
C GLU A 55 0.45 -1.80 2.46
N THR A 56 1.00 -3.02 2.45
CA THR A 56 2.40 -3.27 2.83
C THR A 56 3.37 -2.66 1.81
N ALA A 57 3.09 -2.84 0.52
CA ALA A 57 3.89 -2.24 -0.55
C ALA A 57 3.84 -0.70 -0.49
N GLY A 58 2.69 -0.10 -0.19
CA GLY A 58 2.57 1.35 0.00
C GLY A 58 3.45 1.85 1.14
N CYS A 59 3.46 1.16 2.29
CA CYS A 59 4.37 1.47 3.41
C CYS A 59 5.85 1.37 2.99
N ALA A 60 6.19 0.35 2.19
CA ALA A 60 7.52 0.15 1.67
C ALA A 60 8.00 1.31 0.80
N ILE A 61 7.17 1.69 -0.17
CA ILE A 61 7.43 2.77 -1.12
C ILE A 61 7.54 4.10 -0.36
N THR A 62 6.62 4.37 0.57
CA THR A 62 6.67 5.57 1.42
C THR A 62 8.01 5.70 2.12
N GLY A 63 8.47 4.60 2.73
CA GLY A 63 9.74 4.54 3.42
C GLY A 63 10.94 4.80 2.51
N SER A 64 10.94 4.22 1.31
CA SER A 64 11.98 4.46 0.29
C SER A 64 11.99 5.94 -0.16
N MET A 65 10.83 6.51 -0.44
CA MET A 65 10.72 7.93 -0.80
C MET A 65 11.20 8.85 0.32
N ILE A 66 10.88 8.54 1.57
CA ILE A 66 11.39 9.27 2.73
C ILE A 66 12.92 9.18 2.80
N GLN A 67 13.50 8.00 2.59
CA GLN A 67 14.96 7.82 2.55
C GLN A 67 15.57 8.72 1.46
N LYS A 68 15.08 8.65 0.23
CA LYS A 68 15.59 9.46 -0.90
C LYS A 68 15.41 10.96 -0.65
N ALA A 69 14.24 11.39 -0.16
CA ALA A 69 13.97 12.78 0.20
C ALA A 69 14.92 13.29 1.30
N THR A 70 15.21 12.45 2.30
CA THR A 70 16.15 12.79 3.39
C THR A 70 17.59 12.90 2.88
N LEU A 71 18.00 11.99 1.98
CA LEU A 71 19.32 12.05 1.37
C LEU A 71 19.46 13.27 0.45
N ALA A 72 18.43 13.61 -0.31
CA ALA A 72 18.40 14.79 -1.17
C ALA A 72 18.49 16.09 -0.35
N TYR A 73 17.73 16.19 0.75
CA TYR A 73 17.89 17.26 1.72
C TYR A 73 19.33 17.37 2.21
N ALA A 74 19.94 16.25 2.61
CA ALA A 74 21.30 16.24 3.13
C ALA A 74 22.37 16.59 2.08
N GLN A 75 22.13 16.25 0.80
CA GLN A 75 22.98 16.67 -0.31
C GLN A 75 22.92 18.18 -0.53
N GLU A 76 21.74 18.80 -0.43
CA GLU A 76 21.57 20.25 -0.65
C GLU A 76 21.99 21.08 0.57
N LYS A 77 21.63 20.65 1.79
CA LYS A 77 21.89 21.38 3.03
C LYS A 77 23.21 20.98 3.72
N GLY A 78 23.87 19.93 3.23
CA GLY A 78 25.15 19.44 3.75
C GLY A 78 25.06 18.61 5.04
N GLN A 79 23.87 18.44 5.61
CA GLN A 79 23.63 17.64 6.82
C GLN A 79 22.22 17.07 6.84
N LEU A 80 22.01 16.03 7.62
CA LEU A 80 20.70 15.43 7.86
C LEU A 80 19.77 16.39 8.62
N PRO A 81 18.44 16.27 8.43
CA PRO A 81 17.47 17.16 9.06
C PRO A 81 17.49 17.00 10.60
N ALA A 82 16.96 18.01 11.29
CA ALA A 82 16.80 17.95 12.74
C ALA A 82 15.64 17.02 13.10
N ALA A 83 15.77 16.23 14.17
CA ALA A 83 14.77 15.23 14.55
C ALA A 83 13.39 15.85 14.86
N ALA A 84 13.35 17.09 15.36
CA ALA A 84 12.10 17.75 15.74
C ALA A 84 11.28 18.26 14.53
N THR A 85 11.92 18.47 13.39
CA THR A 85 11.33 19.12 12.19
C THR A 85 11.49 18.29 10.92
N TRP A 86 11.97 17.04 11.03
CA TRP A 86 12.46 16.29 9.88
C TRP A 86 11.43 16.12 8.76
N GLN A 87 10.14 15.91 9.07
CA GLN A 87 9.12 15.76 8.03
C GLN A 87 8.87 17.10 7.34
N ASP A 88 8.88 18.22 8.07
CA ASP A 88 8.74 19.56 7.50
C ASP A 88 9.94 19.88 6.60
N ASP A 89 11.15 19.53 7.04
CA ASP A 89 12.41 19.80 6.35
C ASP A 89 12.52 19.04 5.02
N ILE A 90 12.11 17.77 4.99
CA ILE A 90 12.19 16.94 3.79
C ILE A 90 10.93 17.00 2.91
N ARG A 91 9.83 17.60 3.40
CA ARG A 91 8.54 17.70 2.68
C ARG A 91 8.66 18.12 1.21
N PRO A 92 9.41 19.18 0.84
CA PRO A 92 9.49 19.58 -0.57
C PRO A 92 10.17 18.53 -1.45
N TYR A 93 11.15 17.78 -0.92
CA TYR A 93 11.82 16.70 -1.63
C TYR A 93 10.91 15.50 -1.80
N TYR A 94 10.15 15.14 -0.76
CA TYR A 94 9.15 14.08 -0.81
C TYR A 94 8.01 14.40 -1.78
N ALA A 95 7.52 15.64 -1.77
CA ALA A 95 6.45 16.09 -2.68
C ALA A 95 6.82 15.89 -4.15
N ARG A 96 8.07 16.21 -4.54
CA ARG A 96 8.56 15.99 -5.91
C ARG A 96 8.56 14.51 -6.31
N LEU A 97 9.04 13.64 -5.43
CA LEU A 97 9.00 12.20 -5.67
C LEU A 97 7.56 11.69 -5.77
N HIS A 98 6.66 12.21 -4.92
CA HIS A 98 5.24 11.82 -4.90
C HIS A 98 4.55 12.21 -6.20
N ASP A 99 4.75 13.45 -6.65
CA ASP A 99 4.20 13.96 -7.90
C ASP A 99 4.73 13.19 -9.11
N LYS A 100 6.04 12.87 -9.15
CA LYS A 100 6.64 12.03 -10.19
C LYS A 100 5.98 10.66 -10.25
N MET A 101 5.94 9.95 -9.12
CA MET A 101 5.36 8.61 -9.04
C MET A 101 3.88 8.63 -9.44
N LYS A 102 3.11 9.59 -8.92
CA LYS A 102 1.69 9.70 -9.23
C LYS A 102 1.48 9.92 -10.74
N LYS A 103 2.28 10.78 -11.37
CA LYS A 103 2.22 11.02 -12.81
C LYS A 103 2.57 9.78 -13.63
N GLU A 104 3.62 9.06 -13.25
CA GLU A 104 4.04 7.81 -13.91
C GLU A 104 2.93 6.76 -13.79
N MET A 105 2.39 6.56 -12.59
CA MET A 105 1.25 5.68 -12.36
C MET A 105 0.01 6.08 -13.17
N ASP A 106 -0.37 7.36 -13.15
CA ASP A 106 -1.54 7.84 -13.90
C ASP A 106 -1.36 7.61 -15.41
N THR A 107 -0.11 7.69 -15.92
CA THR A 107 0.22 7.43 -17.33
C THR A 107 0.15 5.94 -17.66
N GLU A 108 0.67 5.07 -16.79
CA GLU A 108 0.64 3.61 -16.99
C GLU A 108 -0.77 3.01 -16.80
N MET A 109 -1.60 3.66 -15.98
CA MET A 109 -2.96 3.22 -15.66
C MET A 109 -4.01 3.79 -16.62
N ASP A 110 -3.62 4.60 -17.61
CA ASP A 110 -4.56 5.16 -18.59
C ASP A 110 -5.21 4.02 -19.40
N GLY A 111 -6.54 3.93 -19.34
CA GLY A 111 -7.32 2.84 -19.96
C GLY A 111 -7.35 1.51 -19.19
N ALA A 112 -6.77 1.42 -18.00
CA ALA A 112 -6.82 0.20 -17.19
C ALA A 112 -8.23 -0.10 -16.64
N PRO A 113 -8.64 -1.38 -16.51
CA PRO A 113 -9.90 -1.74 -15.87
C PRO A 113 -9.95 -1.25 -14.41
N GLY A 114 -11.10 -0.75 -13.94
CA GLY A 114 -11.21 -0.13 -12.60
C GLY A 114 -10.79 -1.02 -11.42
N MET A 115 -10.86 -2.35 -11.56
CA MET A 115 -10.33 -3.28 -10.55
C MET A 115 -8.81 -3.18 -10.38
N VAL A 116 -8.07 -2.97 -11.47
CA VAL A 116 -6.62 -2.78 -11.46
C VAL A 116 -6.29 -1.42 -10.85
N THR A 117 -7.00 -0.37 -11.27
CA THR A 117 -6.83 0.99 -10.73
C THR A 117 -7.02 1.03 -9.21
N ASP A 118 -8.03 0.34 -8.68
CA ASP A 118 -8.26 0.27 -7.23
C ASP A 118 -7.19 -0.51 -6.46
N MET A 119 -6.57 -1.51 -7.09
CA MET A 119 -5.45 -2.24 -6.50
C MET A 119 -4.21 -1.32 -6.37
N VAL A 120 -3.91 -0.56 -7.42
CA VAL A 120 -2.71 0.29 -7.44
C VAL A 120 -2.85 1.52 -6.55
N LYS A 121 -4.06 2.05 -6.34
CA LYS A 121 -4.30 3.12 -5.36
C LYS A 121 -3.77 2.79 -3.96
N GLY A 122 -3.81 1.52 -3.54
CA GLY A 122 -3.28 1.09 -2.24
C GLY A 122 -1.75 1.13 -2.16
N MET A 123 -1.06 1.20 -3.29
CA MET A 123 0.39 1.33 -3.39
C MET A 123 0.85 2.79 -3.43
N ILE A 124 -0.07 3.73 -3.72
CA ILE A 124 0.25 5.16 -3.70
C ILE A 124 0.57 5.57 -2.26
N PRO A 125 1.79 6.06 -1.98
CA PRO A 125 2.17 6.60 -0.69
C PRO A 125 1.28 7.78 -0.29
N PRO A 126 1.12 8.03 1.01
CA PRO A 126 0.44 9.22 1.50
C PRO A 126 1.09 10.48 0.91
N GLY A 127 0.26 11.51 0.70
CA GLY A 127 0.71 12.80 0.22
C GLY A 127 1.69 13.50 1.18
N PRO A 128 2.36 14.58 0.74
CA PRO A 128 3.37 15.30 1.54
C PRO A 128 2.82 15.97 2.81
N ASN A 129 1.50 16.19 2.88
CA ASN A 129 0.81 16.79 4.03
C ASN A 129 0.02 15.78 4.86
N GLU A 130 0.04 14.51 4.46
CA GLU A 130 -0.66 13.43 5.14
C GLU A 130 0.24 12.76 6.18
N GLU A 131 -0.36 11.92 7.03
CA GLU A 131 0.38 11.20 8.06
C GLU A 131 1.21 10.08 7.41
N TRP A 132 2.52 10.05 7.69
CA TRP A 132 3.41 9.00 7.21
C TRP A 132 3.33 7.77 8.13
N VAL A 133 2.17 7.12 8.05
CA VAL A 133 1.82 5.92 8.81
C VAL A 133 1.74 4.72 7.89
N CYS A 134 2.09 3.56 8.42
CA CYS A 134 1.96 2.29 7.74
C CYS A 134 0.67 1.61 8.22
N LYS A 135 -0.18 1.24 7.27
CA LYS A 135 -1.34 0.41 7.52
C LYS A 135 -1.03 -1.02 7.11
N THR A 136 -1.33 -1.99 7.96
CA THR A 136 -1.18 -3.40 7.61
C THR A 136 -2.24 -4.21 8.35
N SER A 137 -3.15 -4.83 7.60
CA SER A 137 -4.20 -5.71 8.18
C SER A 137 -5.02 -5.03 9.28
N GLY A 138 -5.33 -3.74 9.10
CA GLY A 138 -6.11 -2.94 10.05
C GLY A 138 -5.32 -2.41 11.26
N ARG A 139 -4.03 -2.72 11.38
CA ARG A 139 -3.13 -2.09 12.35
C ARG A 139 -2.43 -0.88 11.73
N LEU A 140 -2.30 0.19 12.50
CA LEU A 140 -1.54 1.38 12.14
C LEU A 140 -0.23 1.42 12.96
N THR A 141 0.86 1.69 12.26
CA THR A 141 2.21 1.93 12.79
C THR A 141 2.75 3.22 12.18
N GLY A 142 3.79 3.81 12.78
CA GLY A 142 4.41 5.05 12.29
C GLY A 142 5.79 4.80 11.70
N LEU A 143 6.18 5.63 10.74
CA LEU A 143 7.57 5.74 10.29
C LEU A 143 8.30 6.80 11.13
N PHE A 144 9.29 6.34 11.90
CA PHE A 144 10.09 7.14 12.81
C PHE A 144 11.45 7.44 12.19
N TYR A 145 11.86 8.70 12.31
CA TYR A 145 13.21 9.11 11.99
C TYR A 145 14.18 8.81 13.14
N ASN A 146 15.35 8.26 12.83
CA ASN A 146 16.35 7.92 13.83
C ASN A 146 17.03 9.16 14.41
N ALA A 147 16.67 9.53 15.64
CA ALA A 147 17.21 10.71 16.31
C ALA A 147 18.74 10.65 16.49
N ASN A 148 19.36 9.45 16.49
CA ASN A 148 20.80 9.29 16.61
C ASN A 148 21.61 9.78 15.40
N VAL A 149 20.96 9.97 14.24
CA VAL A 149 21.60 10.46 13.01
C VAL A 149 21.20 11.90 12.66
N ALA A 150 20.22 12.46 13.36
CA ALA A 150 19.74 13.81 13.13
C ALA A 150 20.87 14.86 13.20
N GLY A 151 20.88 15.79 12.25
CA GLY A 151 21.88 16.85 12.18
C GLY A 151 23.30 16.41 11.81
N LYS A 152 23.57 15.10 11.68
CA LYS A 152 24.90 14.62 11.26
C LYS A 152 25.11 14.84 9.77
N LYS A 153 26.36 15.04 9.37
CA LYS A 153 26.74 15.02 7.96
C LYS A 153 26.78 13.58 7.43
N LEU A 154 26.56 13.40 6.14
CA LEU A 154 26.56 12.07 5.51
C LEU A 154 27.92 11.36 5.59
N ASP A 155 29.02 12.11 5.65
CA ASP A 155 30.39 11.60 5.80
C ASP A 155 30.71 11.13 7.25
N GLN A 156 29.91 11.56 8.23
CA GLN A 156 30.01 11.11 9.62
C GLN A 156 29.30 9.77 9.86
N ILE A 157 28.54 9.26 8.89
CA ILE A 157 27.88 7.96 8.94
C ILE A 157 28.81 6.92 8.31
N THR A 158 29.60 6.25 9.14
CA THR A 158 30.65 5.32 8.68
C THR A 158 30.09 4.00 8.14
N ASP A 159 28.97 3.53 8.69
CA ASP A 159 28.28 2.32 8.26
C ASP A 159 26.88 2.65 7.73
N LYS A 160 26.79 3.08 6.48
CA LYS A 160 25.53 3.49 5.85
C LYS A 160 24.55 2.34 5.65
N ALA A 161 25.06 1.14 5.37
CA ALA A 161 24.25 -0.06 5.17
C ALA A 161 23.69 -0.62 6.49
N GLY A 162 24.42 -0.53 7.59
CA GLY A 162 23.99 -1.02 8.90
C GLY A 162 23.35 0.03 9.81
N THR A 163 23.41 1.32 9.48
CA THR A 163 22.79 2.40 10.28
C THR A 163 21.35 2.67 9.84
N PRO A 164 20.34 2.50 10.71
CA PRO A 164 18.96 2.84 10.38
C PRO A 164 18.76 4.34 10.23
N LEU A 165 18.10 4.75 9.15
CA LEU A 165 17.67 6.12 8.90
C LEU A 165 16.23 6.33 9.35
N VAL A 166 15.33 5.48 8.85
CA VAL A 166 13.91 5.45 9.20
C VAL A 166 13.51 4.03 9.57
N PHE A 167 12.64 3.89 10.55
CA PHE A 167 12.15 2.60 10.98
C PHE A 167 10.69 2.68 11.41
N GLU A 168 10.02 1.54 11.34
CA GLU A 168 8.65 1.41 11.78
C GLU A 168 8.58 1.11 13.28
N ALA A 169 7.67 1.77 13.98
CA ALA A 169 7.35 1.47 15.37
C ALA A 169 5.85 1.72 15.65
N ASP A 170 5.41 1.34 16.84
CA ASP A 170 4.05 1.65 17.29
C ASP A 170 3.84 3.16 17.42
N LEU A 171 2.66 3.63 17.00
CA LEU A 171 2.29 5.04 17.12
C LEU A 171 2.15 5.47 18.58
N PRO A 172 2.50 6.73 18.89
CA PRO A 172 2.28 7.27 20.23
C PRO A 172 0.77 7.39 20.51
N THR A 173 0.41 7.27 21.79
CA THR A 173 -0.99 7.27 22.25
C THR A 173 -1.57 8.69 22.39
N ASP A 174 -0.74 9.71 22.33
CA ASP A 174 -1.12 11.12 22.45
C ASP A 174 -1.77 11.70 21.17
N GLY A 175 -1.78 10.93 20.08
CA GLY A 175 -2.36 11.32 18.80
C GLY A 175 -1.45 12.22 17.95
N ASN A 176 -0.24 12.57 18.42
CA ASN A 176 0.68 13.34 17.60
C ASN A 176 1.41 12.42 16.61
N ARG A 177 1.11 12.58 15.32
CA ARG A 177 1.66 11.76 14.23
C ARG A 177 2.63 12.52 13.34
N LYS A 178 2.99 13.75 13.73
CA LYS A 178 3.93 14.60 13.00
C LYS A 178 5.33 14.51 13.61
N ASN A 179 6.34 14.56 12.75
CA ASN A 179 7.76 14.53 13.11
C ASN A 179 8.09 13.37 14.06
N LEU A 180 7.50 12.19 13.82
CA LEU A 180 7.76 10.99 14.61
C LEU A 180 9.26 10.67 14.58
N ASN A 181 9.91 10.71 15.73
CA ASN A 181 11.34 10.50 15.86
C ASN A 181 11.66 9.87 17.21
N MET A 182 12.67 9.00 17.22
CA MET A 182 13.28 8.48 18.45
C MET A 182 14.61 7.81 18.11
N ALA A 183 15.44 7.54 19.12
CA ALA A 183 16.63 6.72 18.93
C ALA A 183 16.23 5.30 18.48
N TYR A 184 16.86 4.78 17.44
CA TYR A 184 16.56 3.42 16.98
C TYR A 184 16.84 2.39 18.07
N ALA A 185 15.86 1.53 18.30
CA ALA A 185 15.97 0.32 19.08
C ALA A 185 15.25 -0.81 18.34
N LYS A 186 15.84 -2.01 18.38
CA LYS A 186 15.25 -3.19 17.74
C LYS A 186 13.89 -3.48 18.38
N GLN A 187 12.85 -3.45 17.55
CA GLN A 187 11.48 -3.69 17.99
C GLN A 187 11.24 -5.18 18.30
N ASP A 188 10.28 -5.46 19.18
CA ASP A 188 9.90 -6.84 19.53
C ASP A 188 9.27 -7.54 18.32
N PRO A 189 9.86 -8.63 17.78
CA PRO A 189 9.28 -9.38 16.67
C PRO A 189 7.89 -9.93 17.00
N LYS A 190 7.60 -10.17 18.28
CA LYS A 190 6.27 -10.60 18.72
C LYS A 190 5.22 -9.49 18.70
N LYS A 191 5.61 -8.26 18.43
CA LYS A 191 4.69 -7.14 18.23
C LYS A 191 4.66 -6.68 16.79
N ALA A 192 5.36 -7.32 15.87
CA ALA A 192 5.35 -6.88 14.48
C ALA A 192 3.96 -7.05 13.83
N PRO A 193 3.62 -6.23 12.81
CA PRO A 193 2.41 -6.37 12.03
C PRO A 193 2.27 -7.74 11.35
N LYS A 194 1.03 -8.11 11.03
CA LYS A 194 0.71 -9.39 10.39
C LYS A 194 0.25 -9.21 8.95
N ILE A 195 0.68 -10.12 8.08
CA ILE A 195 0.18 -10.31 6.72
C ILE A 195 -0.27 -11.77 6.62
N LEU A 196 -1.52 -12.00 6.21
CA LEU A 196 -2.09 -13.37 6.13
C LEU A 196 -1.89 -14.21 7.40
N ASN A 197 -2.02 -13.56 8.56
CA ASN A 197 -1.82 -14.13 9.90
C ASN A 197 -0.38 -14.51 10.27
N GLU A 198 0.59 -14.38 9.35
CA GLU A 198 2.01 -14.47 9.65
C GLU A 198 2.57 -13.10 10.04
N ARG A 199 3.54 -13.06 10.96
CA ARG A 199 4.19 -11.81 11.34
C ARG A 199 5.30 -11.50 10.36
N ARG A 200 5.26 -10.31 9.78
CA ARG A 200 6.41 -9.79 9.02
C ARG A 200 7.41 -9.16 9.98
N ASP A 201 8.64 -8.94 9.52
CA ASP A 201 9.60 -8.15 10.26
C ASP A 201 9.16 -6.67 10.31
N TRP A 202 9.64 -5.95 11.32
CA TRP A 202 9.51 -4.50 11.38
C TRP A 202 10.29 -3.86 10.25
N LEU A 203 9.71 -2.86 9.60
CA LEU A 203 10.40 -2.16 8.53
C LEU A 203 11.57 -1.34 9.08
N VAL A 204 12.77 -1.56 8.54
CA VAL A 204 13.97 -0.78 8.85
C VAL A 204 14.63 -0.38 7.54
N ILE A 205 14.84 0.93 7.39
CA ILE A 205 15.36 1.55 6.17
C ILE A 205 16.68 2.19 6.53
N HIS A 206 17.74 1.72 5.90
CA HIS A 206 19.11 2.17 6.14
C HIS A 206 19.46 3.35 5.21
N PHE A 207 20.68 3.85 5.23
CA PHE A 207 21.09 4.91 4.28
C PHE A 207 21.37 4.36 2.88
N GLU A 208 21.79 3.11 2.80
CA GLU A 208 22.11 2.39 1.57
C GLU A 208 21.43 1.02 1.59
N GLY A 209 21.17 0.49 0.39
CA GLY A 209 20.46 -0.77 0.20
C GLY A 209 18.95 -0.58 0.02
N ASP A 210 18.35 -1.60 -0.59
CA ASP A 210 16.90 -1.70 -0.68
C ASP A 210 16.32 -1.98 0.71
N PRO A 211 15.13 -1.47 1.04
CA PRO A 211 14.57 -1.71 2.36
C PRO A 211 14.29 -3.21 2.53
N ASP A 212 14.68 -3.77 3.67
CA ASP A 212 14.58 -5.21 3.93
C ASP A 212 13.14 -5.58 4.28
N PHE A 213 12.37 -6.07 3.29
CA PHE A 213 10.98 -6.50 3.45
C PHE A 213 10.82 -7.98 3.83
N GLY A 214 11.89 -8.62 4.29
CA GLY A 214 11.88 -10.03 4.63
C GLY A 214 11.87 -10.93 3.38
N LYS A 215 12.36 -12.16 3.55
CA LYS A 215 12.67 -13.11 2.47
C LYS A 215 11.45 -13.72 1.73
N SER A 216 10.25 -13.18 1.92
CA SER A 216 8.99 -13.80 1.46
C SER A 216 8.12 -12.81 0.68
N SER A 217 8.59 -12.41 -0.50
CA SER A 217 7.69 -11.98 -1.56
C SER A 217 8.42 -12.06 -2.88
N SER A 218 7.96 -12.96 -3.75
CA SER A 218 8.24 -12.90 -5.18
C SER A 218 7.61 -11.62 -5.74
N SER A 219 8.31 -10.48 -5.61
CA SER A 219 7.90 -9.24 -6.24
C SER A 219 8.22 -9.32 -7.72
N SER A 220 7.20 -9.51 -8.54
CA SER A 220 7.23 -9.03 -9.92
C SER A 220 7.59 -7.55 -9.85
N SER A 221 8.75 -7.18 -10.38
CA SER A 221 9.31 -5.84 -10.24
C SER A 221 8.41 -4.82 -10.95
N MET A 222 7.63 -4.08 -10.18
CA MET A 222 7.42 -2.67 -10.53
C MET A 222 8.73 -2.00 -10.12
N ASP A 223 9.64 -1.85 -11.09
CA ASP A 223 10.91 -1.15 -10.94
C ASP A 223 10.64 0.35 -10.76
N PHE A 224 10.17 0.74 -9.58
CA PHE A 224 10.11 2.15 -9.22
C PHE A 224 11.55 2.63 -8.98
N ASP A 225 12.21 3.12 -10.04
CA ASP A 225 13.55 3.69 -10.01
C ASP A 225 13.52 5.09 -9.36
N PHE A 226 13.30 5.12 -8.05
CA PHE A 226 13.39 6.34 -7.26
C PHE A 226 14.86 6.68 -7.04
N ARG A 227 15.34 7.67 -7.79
CA ARG A 227 16.69 8.19 -7.63
C ARG A 227 16.66 9.39 -6.70
N THR A 228 17.71 9.55 -5.89
CA THR A 228 17.85 10.71 -5.00
C THR A 228 17.82 12.01 -5.81
N GLU A 229 18.37 11.97 -7.02
CA GLU A 229 18.38 13.09 -7.96
C GLU A 229 16.97 13.57 -8.37
N ASP A 230 15.97 12.69 -8.43
CA ASP A 230 14.59 13.05 -8.77
C ASP A 230 13.93 13.91 -7.68
N ALA A 231 14.44 13.81 -6.45
CA ALA A 231 13.97 14.58 -5.33
C ALA A 231 14.60 15.98 -5.27
N LEU A 232 15.62 16.27 -6.09
CA LEU A 232 16.24 17.59 -6.17
C LEU A 232 15.50 18.48 -7.18
N GLU A 233 15.66 19.79 -7.07
CA GLU A 233 15.16 20.68 -8.12
C GLU A 233 15.92 20.46 -9.44
N PRO A 234 15.25 20.56 -10.60
CA PRO A 234 15.93 20.55 -11.88
C PRO A 234 16.95 21.70 -11.93
N LYS A 235 18.20 21.40 -12.28
CA LYS A 235 19.28 22.41 -12.40
C LYS A 235 18.92 23.58 -13.33
N ASP A 236 17.97 23.39 -14.24
CA ASP A 236 17.51 24.41 -15.19
C ASP A 236 16.45 25.37 -14.63
N ALA A 237 15.95 25.16 -13.41
CA ALA A 237 14.97 26.03 -12.76
C ALA A 237 15.60 27.20 -11.96
N GLN A 238 16.92 27.21 -11.78
CA GLN A 238 17.64 28.41 -11.32
C GLN A 238 17.77 29.38 -12.50
N SER A 239 16.71 30.18 -12.75
CA SER A 239 16.82 31.33 -13.66
C SER A 239 18.04 32.18 -13.32
N PRO A 240 18.85 32.59 -14.31
CA PRO A 240 19.96 33.49 -14.07
C PRO A 240 19.42 34.80 -13.47
N ALA A 241 20.04 35.25 -12.38
CA ALA A 241 19.70 36.51 -11.74
C ALA A 241 19.65 37.65 -12.77
N PRO A 242 18.68 38.58 -12.68
CA PRO A 242 18.66 39.73 -13.57
C PRO A 242 19.93 40.56 -13.36
N SER A 243 20.72 40.73 -14.42
CA SER A 243 21.86 41.64 -14.42
C SER A 243 21.42 43.04 -14.00
N PRO A 244 22.16 43.72 -13.11
CA PRO A 244 21.86 45.11 -12.78
C PRO A 244 22.09 45.95 -14.05
N VAL A 245 21.01 46.53 -14.56
CA VAL A 245 21.07 47.58 -15.57
C VAL A 245 21.78 48.76 -14.93
N GLY A 246 23.03 48.99 -15.34
CA GLY A 246 23.77 50.18 -14.96
C GLY A 246 23.03 51.42 -15.43
N GLU A 247 22.69 52.28 -14.48
CA GLU A 247 22.52 53.70 -14.75
C GLU A 247 23.85 54.26 -15.26
N THR A 248 23.84 54.79 -16.48
CA THR A 248 24.83 55.78 -16.91
C THR A 248 24.11 57.06 -17.27
N GLN A 249 24.57 58.11 -16.60
CA GLN A 249 24.30 59.53 -16.80
C GLN A 249 24.46 60.00 -18.25
#